data_AF-A0A6A2ZE24-F1
#
_entry.id   AF-A0A6A2ZE24-F1
#
_cell.length_a   1.000
_cell.length_b   1.000
_cell.length_c   1.000
_cell.angle_alpha   90.00
_cell.angle_beta   90.00
_cell.angle_gamma   90.00
#
_symmetry.space_group_name_H-M   'P 1'
#
loop_
_entity.id
_entity.type
_entity.pdbx_description
1 polymer ?
#
loop_
_entity_poly.entity_id
_entity_poly.type
_entity_poly.pdbx_seq_one_letter_code
_entity_poly.pdbx_strand_id
1 'polypeptide(L)'
;MDGQLFLIKHLLILREQIAPFDIEFSVTHKELDFSHVLEHLRRILGGQASLFDWTGSTSLARTLSPRILESQVDAKKELEKSLKATCEEFIMAVTKQVVDPMLSFVTKVTAVKVALSTGTRNQKLDYVMAKPLKEQAFATPEKVAELVQKVNSAIQQELPQVLAKMKLYLQNPSTRTILFKPIKINIVEAHIQVQSLLKSEYSSEEKLTINMLDILELEAQLDNLL
;
A
#
# COMPACT_ATOMS: atom_id res chain seq x y z
N MET A 1 9.41 -7.97 -10.20
CA MET A 1 8.31 -8.97 -10.16
C MET A 1 8.82 -10.37 -9.83
N ASP A 2 9.74 -10.96 -10.61
CA ASP A 2 10.20 -12.35 -10.35
C ASP A 2 10.84 -12.52 -8.95
N GLY A 3 11.60 -11.53 -8.47
CA GLY A 3 12.15 -11.53 -7.11
C GLY A 3 11.09 -11.50 -6.00
N GLN A 4 9.98 -10.76 -6.20
CA GLN A 4 8.88 -10.71 -5.22
C GLN A 4 8.11 -12.03 -5.20
N LEU A 5 7.81 -12.61 -6.37
CA LEU A 5 7.16 -13.91 -6.47
C LEU A 5 8.04 -15.04 -5.88
N PHE A 6 9.35 -14.97 -6.12
CA PHE A 6 10.32 -15.86 -5.48
C PHE A 6 10.26 -15.72 -3.95
N LEU A 7 10.28 -14.50 -3.43
CA LEU A 7 10.21 -14.25 -1.99
C LEU A 7 8.90 -14.76 -1.39
N ILE A 8 7.74 -14.44 -1.99
CA ILE A 8 6.43 -14.94 -1.56
C ILE A 8 6.43 -16.48 -1.50
N LYS A 9 6.95 -17.15 -2.52
CA LYS A 9 7.06 -18.61 -2.55
C LYS A 9 7.86 -19.13 -1.35
N HIS A 10 9.02 -18.54 -1.05
CA HIS A 10 9.88 -19.02 0.02
C HIS A 10 9.33 -18.67 1.41
N LEU A 11 8.67 -17.53 1.58
CA LEU A 11 8.00 -17.18 2.84
C LEU A 11 6.81 -18.12 3.12
N LEU A 12 6.05 -18.53 2.08
CA LEU A 12 4.99 -19.52 2.22
C LEU A 12 5.53 -20.91 2.61
N ILE A 13 6.65 -21.32 2.02
CA ILE A 13 7.33 -22.58 2.40
C ILE A 13 7.82 -22.51 3.85
N LEU A 14 8.46 -21.39 4.23
CA LEU A 14 8.96 -21.18 5.58
C LEU A 14 7.82 -21.19 6.61
N ARG A 15 6.67 -20.60 6.27
CA ARG A 15 5.47 -20.61 7.12
C ARG A 15 4.98 -22.03 7.39
N GLU A 16 4.92 -22.87 6.35
CA GLU A 16 4.53 -24.27 6.48
C GLU A 16 5.54 -25.06 7.34
N GLN A 17 6.83 -24.80 7.16
CA GLN A 17 7.90 -25.48 7.90
C GLN A 17 7.98 -25.06 9.37
N ILE A 18 7.59 -23.84 9.72
CA ILE A 18 7.61 -23.33 11.11
C ILE A 18 6.33 -23.71 11.88
N ALA A 19 5.21 -23.95 11.18
CA ALA A 19 3.94 -24.35 11.79
C ALA A 19 4.04 -25.49 12.84
N PRO A 20 4.85 -26.57 12.65
CA PRO A 20 4.99 -27.62 13.67
C PRO A 20 5.81 -27.23 14.93
N PHE A 21 6.46 -26.06 14.96
CA PHE A 21 7.41 -25.66 16.01
C PHE A 21 6.94 -24.50 16.90
N ASP A 22 5.63 -24.25 16.98
CA ASP A 22 4.99 -23.08 17.62
C ASP A 22 5.42 -22.79 19.09
N ILE A 23 6.06 -23.74 19.78
CA ILE A 23 6.48 -23.60 21.19
C ILE A 23 7.96 -23.16 21.30
N GLU A 24 8.82 -23.47 20.32
CA GLU A 24 10.28 -23.30 20.42
C GLU A 24 10.81 -21.95 19.88
N PHE A 25 9.99 -21.22 19.11
CA PHE A 25 10.37 -19.96 18.46
C PHE A 25 10.06 -18.69 19.27
N SER A 26 9.55 -18.83 20.49
CA SER A 26 9.35 -17.70 21.41
C SER A 26 10.60 -17.42 22.24
N VAL A 27 11.63 -16.85 21.62
CA VAL A 27 12.83 -16.43 22.37
C VAL A 27 12.50 -15.16 23.15
N THR A 28 12.26 -15.31 24.45
CA THR A 28 12.12 -14.18 25.38
C THR A 28 13.48 -13.53 25.58
N HIS A 29 13.73 -12.45 24.83
CA HIS A 29 14.87 -11.59 25.12
C HIS A 29 14.49 -10.79 26.36
N LYS A 30 15.08 -11.13 27.50
CA LYS A 30 14.96 -10.37 28.73
C LYS A 30 16.01 -9.27 28.71
N GLU A 31 15.61 -8.08 28.29
CA GLU A 31 16.45 -6.90 28.43
C GLU A 31 16.10 -6.19 29.73
N LEU A 32 17.13 -5.72 30.42
CA LEU A 32 16.94 -4.92 31.63
C LEU A 32 16.84 -3.46 31.20
N ASP A 33 15.67 -2.85 31.40
CA ASP A 33 15.46 -1.43 31.15
C ASP A 33 15.96 -0.61 32.34
N PHE A 34 17.04 0.15 32.11
CA PHE A 34 17.67 1.04 33.09
C PHE A 34 17.22 2.50 32.94
N SER A 35 16.33 2.84 32.01
CA SER A 35 15.96 4.24 31.72
C SER A 35 15.39 4.95 32.95
N HIS A 36 14.53 4.24 33.69
CA HIS A 36 13.97 4.71 34.95
C HIS A 36 15.03 4.84 36.05
N VAL A 37 15.99 3.92 36.10
CA VAL A 37 17.10 3.95 37.08
C VAL A 37 17.99 5.17 36.84
N LEU A 38 18.30 5.46 35.57
CA LEU A 38 19.09 6.63 35.18
C LEU A 38 18.39 7.95 35.52
N GLU A 39 17.07 8.02 35.34
CA GLU A 39 16.27 9.20 35.71
C GLU A 39 16.28 9.43 37.23
N HIS A 40 16.10 8.37 38.03
CA HIS A 40 16.19 8.47 39.49
C HIS A 40 17.59 8.83 39.97
N LEU A 41 18.64 8.26 39.38
CA LEU A 41 20.03 8.62 39.69
C LEU A 41 20.32 10.08 39.32
N ARG A 42 19.83 10.56 38.18
CA ARG A 42 19.98 11.97 37.78
C ARG A 42 19.29 12.92 38.74
N ARG A 43 18.09 12.56 39.23
CA ARG A 43 17.35 13.34 40.22
C ARG A 43 18.04 13.36 41.60
N ILE A 44 18.67 12.25 41.97
CA ILE A 44 19.49 12.12 43.17
C ILE A 44 20.78 12.97 43.07
N LEU A 45 21.54 12.83 41.98
CA LEU A 45 22.75 13.62 41.72
C LEU A 45 22.45 15.11 41.58
N GLY A 46 21.27 15.46 41.09
CA GLY A 46 20.76 16.83 41.04
C GLY A 46 20.28 17.39 42.38
N GLY A 47 20.46 16.66 43.50
CA GLY A 47 20.11 17.11 44.84
C GLY A 47 18.61 17.21 45.12
N GLN A 48 17.76 16.71 44.21
CA GLN A 48 16.29 16.75 44.33
C GLN A 48 15.73 15.51 45.05
N ALA A 49 16.57 14.52 45.37
CA ALA A 49 16.21 13.33 46.13
C ALA A 49 17.35 12.90 47.07
N SER A 50 17.03 12.65 48.35
CA SER A 50 17.97 12.21 49.39
C SER A 50 18.34 10.73 49.21
N LEU A 51 19.64 10.40 49.22
CA LEU A 51 20.16 9.02 49.16
C LEU A 51 20.01 8.26 50.48
N PHE A 52 19.78 8.97 51.58
CA PHE A 52 19.96 8.45 52.94
C PHE A 52 18.70 8.55 53.81
N ASP A 53 17.53 8.75 53.21
CA ASP A 53 16.25 8.62 53.94
C ASP A 53 15.95 7.13 54.18
N TRP A 54 16.73 6.55 55.09
CA TRP A 54 16.63 5.18 55.61
C TRP A 54 15.44 5.09 56.59
N THR A 55 14.27 5.57 56.17
CA THR A 55 13.02 5.44 56.94
C THR A 55 12.19 4.29 56.39
N GLY A 56 12.67 3.07 56.66
CA GLY A 56 11.91 1.79 56.72
C GLY A 56 11.02 1.31 55.56
N SER A 57 10.69 2.14 54.57
CA SER A 57 9.56 1.88 53.66
C SER A 57 9.89 2.04 52.16
N THR A 58 10.98 2.74 51.83
CA THR A 58 11.42 2.96 50.44
C THR A 58 12.90 2.60 50.30
N SER A 59 13.19 1.29 50.32
CA SER A 59 14.53 0.78 50.09
C SER A 59 15.02 1.17 48.69
N LEU A 60 16.27 1.65 48.60
CA LEU A 60 16.98 1.92 47.34
C LEU A 60 16.92 0.73 46.36
N ALA A 61 16.81 -0.49 46.90
CA ALA A 61 16.58 -1.71 46.14
C ALA A 61 15.30 -1.63 45.28
N ARG A 62 14.21 -1.00 45.74
CA ARG A 62 12.96 -0.89 44.97
C ARG A 62 12.98 0.25 43.95
N THR A 63 13.73 1.32 44.20
CA THR A 63 13.83 2.48 43.28
C THR A 63 14.89 2.31 42.19
N LEU A 64 15.95 1.53 42.47
CA LEU A 64 17.03 1.21 41.53
C LEU A 64 16.89 -0.19 40.90
N SER A 65 15.79 -0.90 41.16
CA SER A 65 15.51 -2.17 40.48
C SER A 65 15.23 -1.92 38.99
N PRO A 66 16.03 -2.49 38.08
CA PRO A 66 15.73 -2.41 36.65
C PRO A 66 14.41 -3.14 36.38
N ARG A 67 13.61 -2.59 35.46
CA ARG A 67 12.42 -3.29 35.00
C ARG A 67 12.86 -4.35 33.98
N ILE A 68 12.29 -5.54 34.08
CA ILE A 68 12.50 -6.59 33.09
C ILE A 68 11.58 -6.27 31.91
N LEU A 69 12.16 -5.88 30.79
CA LEU A 69 11.46 -5.77 29.53
C LEU A 69 11.60 -7.12 28.83
N GLU A 70 10.54 -7.92 28.86
CA GLU A 70 10.48 -9.16 28.09
C GLU A 70 10.05 -8.81 26.66
N SER A 71 11.01 -8.78 25.74
CA SER A 71 10.73 -8.68 24.31
C SER A 71 10.61 -10.09 23.75
N GLN A 72 9.37 -10.54 23.54
CA GLN A 72 9.09 -11.80 22.85
C GLN A 72 9.18 -11.54 21.34
N VAL A 73 10.33 -11.83 20.74
CA VAL A 73 10.50 -11.77 19.28
C VAL A 73 9.88 -13.05 18.71
N ASP A 74 8.62 -12.95 18.33
CA ASP A 74 7.91 -14.05 17.67
C ASP A 74 8.32 -14.10 16.18
N ALA A 75 9.20 -15.05 15.85
CA ALA A 75 9.66 -15.28 14.49
C ALA A 75 8.51 -15.55 13.51
N LYS A 76 7.41 -16.17 13.98
CA LYS A 76 6.19 -16.37 13.19
C LYS A 76 5.50 -15.06 12.89
N LYS A 77 5.41 -14.17 13.89
CA LYS A 77 4.82 -12.84 13.70
C LYS A 77 5.61 -11.99 12.71
N GLU A 78 6.93 -11.99 12.77
CA GLU A 78 7.76 -11.25 11.80
C GLU A 78 7.69 -11.88 10.40
N LEU A 79 7.62 -13.21 10.31
CA LEU A 79 7.40 -13.91 9.04
C LEU A 79 6.06 -13.53 8.40
N GLU A 80 4.96 -13.59 9.15
CA GLU A 80 3.62 -13.22 8.65
C GLU A 80 3.57 -11.74 8.23
N LYS A 81 4.21 -10.85 8.98
CA LYS A 81 4.34 -9.43 8.64
C LYS A 81 5.12 -9.23 7.34
N SER A 82 6.26 -9.90 7.18
CA SER A 82 7.09 -9.84 5.97
C SER A 82 6.36 -10.43 4.75
N LEU A 83 5.64 -11.55 4.93
CA LEU A 83 4.82 -12.15 3.88
C LEU A 83 3.72 -11.20 3.43
N LYS A 84 2.99 -10.60 4.38
CA LYS A 84 1.93 -9.64 4.07
C LYS A 84 2.47 -8.42 3.33
N ALA A 85 3.55 -7.82 3.81
CA ALA A 85 4.18 -6.67 3.17
C ALA A 85 4.64 -6.99 1.74
N THR A 86 5.29 -8.14 1.53
CA THR A 86 5.73 -8.56 0.19
C THR A 86 4.55 -8.80 -0.75
N CYS A 87 3.45 -9.37 -0.26
CA CYS A 87 2.23 -9.55 -1.05
C CYS A 87 1.61 -8.21 -1.44
N GLU A 88 1.52 -7.25 -0.51
CA GLU A 88 0.97 -5.91 -0.75
C GLU A 88 1.84 -5.15 -1.77
N GLU A 89 3.16 -5.17 -1.61
CA GLU A 89 4.09 -4.57 -2.57
C GLU A 89 3.95 -5.17 -3.97
N PHE A 90 3.78 -6.50 -4.07
CA PHE A 90 3.55 -7.17 -5.34
C PHE A 90 2.23 -6.73 -5.98
N ILE A 91 1.14 -6.73 -5.21
CA ILE A 91 -0.19 -6.28 -5.67
C ILE A 91 -0.13 -4.85 -6.19
N MET A 92 0.51 -3.94 -5.44
CA MET A 92 0.69 -2.55 -5.83
C MET A 92 1.54 -2.40 -7.09
N ALA A 93 2.63 -3.16 -7.22
CA ALA A 93 3.50 -3.11 -8.39
C ALA A 93 2.75 -3.54 -9.67
N VAL A 94 2.01 -4.66 -9.61
CA VAL A 94 1.21 -5.14 -10.75
C VAL A 94 0.07 -4.19 -11.08
N THR A 95 -0.65 -3.71 -10.06
CA THR A 95 -1.73 -2.74 -10.25
C THR A 95 -1.20 -1.49 -10.93
N LYS A 96 -0.11 -0.91 -10.42
CA LYS A 96 0.51 0.29 -11.00
C LYS A 96 0.92 0.04 -12.44
N GLN A 97 1.57 -1.08 -12.75
CA GLN A 97 1.97 -1.38 -14.12
C GLN A 97 0.80 -1.32 -15.11
N VAL A 98 -0.39 -1.78 -14.72
CA VAL A 98 -1.58 -1.80 -15.59
C VAL A 98 -2.33 -0.46 -15.62
N VAL A 99 -2.54 0.18 -14.46
CA VAL A 99 -3.43 1.36 -14.34
C VAL A 99 -2.73 2.69 -14.13
N ASP A 100 -1.39 2.76 -14.13
CA ASP A 100 -0.63 4.01 -13.98
C ASP A 100 -1.11 5.15 -14.91
N PRO A 101 -1.44 4.90 -16.20
CA PRO A 101 -1.97 5.95 -17.07
C PRO A 101 -3.27 6.57 -16.53
N MET A 102 -4.21 5.74 -16.04
CA MET A 102 -5.48 6.19 -15.45
C MET A 102 -5.26 6.94 -14.14
N LEU A 103 -4.42 6.42 -13.26
CA LEU A 103 -4.11 7.06 -11.97
C LEU A 103 -3.43 8.42 -12.16
N SER A 104 -2.50 8.52 -13.10
CA SER A 104 -1.83 9.77 -13.47
C SER A 104 -2.83 10.81 -13.98
N PHE A 105 -3.79 10.39 -14.81
CA PHE A 105 -4.86 11.26 -15.30
C PHE A 105 -5.78 11.75 -14.19
N VAL A 106 -6.30 10.84 -13.35
CA VAL A 106 -7.16 11.19 -12.21
C VAL A 106 -6.45 12.16 -11.27
N THR A 107 -5.15 11.97 -11.02
CA THR A 107 -4.35 12.87 -10.19
C THR A 107 -4.24 14.27 -10.80
N LYS A 108 -3.98 14.37 -12.12
CA LYS A 108 -3.93 15.67 -12.84
C LYS A 108 -5.26 16.38 -12.82
N VAL A 109 -6.35 15.66 -13.08
CA VAL A 109 -7.72 16.19 -13.02
C VAL A 109 -8.05 16.70 -11.61
N THR A 110 -7.69 15.95 -10.58
CA THR A 110 -7.93 16.32 -9.18
C THR A 110 -7.13 17.57 -8.80
N ALA A 111 -5.85 17.64 -9.18
CA ALA A 111 -5.01 18.82 -8.94
C ALA A 111 -5.58 20.09 -9.61
N VAL A 112 -6.09 19.97 -10.84
CA VAL A 112 -6.77 21.08 -11.53
C VAL A 112 -8.06 21.48 -10.82
N LYS A 113 -8.91 20.53 -10.43
CA LYS A 113 -10.15 20.82 -9.68
C LYS A 113 -9.88 21.49 -8.34
N VAL A 114 -8.84 21.07 -7.63
CA VAL A 114 -8.40 21.69 -6.37
C VAL A 114 -7.88 23.10 -6.62
N ALA A 115 -7.05 23.32 -7.65
CA ALA A 115 -6.55 24.65 -8.01
C ALA A 115 -7.68 25.63 -8.41
N LEU A 116 -8.74 25.13 -9.05
CA LEU A 116 -9.92 25.91 -9.41
C LEU A 116 -10.82 26.27 -8.21
N SER A 117 -10.94 25.37 -7.23
CA SER A 117 -11.77 25.57 -6.03
C SER A 117 -11.06 26.37 -4.93
N THR A 118 -9.73 26.29 -4.85
CA THR A 118 -8.90 27.09 -3.95
C THR A 118 -8.49 28.41 -4.59
N GLY A 119 -9.48 29.24 -4.93
CA GLY A 119 -9.27 30.56 -5.57
C GLY A 119 -8.15 31.36 -4.91
N THR A 120 -6.97 31.36 -5.53
CA THR A 120 -5.85 32.18 -5.08
C THR A 120 -6.10 33.59 -5.59
N ARG A 121 -6.52 34.43 -4.64
CA ARG A 121 -6.92 35.82 -4.77
C ARG A 121 -5.79 36.78 -5.13
N ASN A 122 -4.64 36.33 -5.63
CA ASN A 122 -3.51 37.22 -5.93
C ASN A 122 -2.69 36.77 -7.14
N GLN A 123 -2.69 37.67 -8.14
CA GLN A 123 -1.69 37.90 -9.18
C GLN A 123 -1.54 36.83 -10.29
N LYS A 124 -2.08 37.18 -11.47
CA LYS A 124 -1.62 36.77 -12.81
C LYS A 124 -1.11 35.32 -12.92
N LEU A 125 -2.01 34.36 -12.79
CA LEU A 125 -1.78 33.00 -13.27
C LEU A 125 -2.55 32.82 -14.57
N ASP A 126 -1.83 32.34 -15.57
CA ASP A 126 -2.19 32.34 -16.97
C ASP A 126 -3.64 31.89 -17.26
N TYR A 127 -4.22 32.58 -18.24
CA TYR A 127 -5.52 32.32 -18.92
C TYR A 127 -5.76 30.85 -19.36
N VAL A 128 -4.79 29.95 -19.14
CA VAL A 128 -4.79 28.53 -19.49
C VAL A 128 -5.53 27.67 -18.47
N MET A 129 -5.64 28.11 -17.20
CA MET A 129 -6.20 27.28 -16.12
C MET A 129 -7.69 27.51 -15.84
N ALA A 130 -8.32 28.52 -16.43
CA ALA A 130 -9.76 28.83 -16.28
C ALA A 130 -10.65 28.16 -17.35
N LYS A 131 -10.06 27.30 -18.19
CA LYS A 131 -10.78 26.62 -19.27
C LYS A 131 -11.39 25.31 -18.75
N PRO A 132 -12.59 24.91 -19.22
CA PRO A 132 -13.19 23.63 -18.85
C PRO A 132 -12.19 22.49 -19.09
N LEU A 133 -12.26 21.41 -18.30
CA LEU A 133 -11.30 20.30 -18.32
C LEU A 133 -10.94 19.82 -19.75
N LYS A 134 -11.91 19.88 -20.66
CA LYS A 134 -11.85 19.53 -22.09
C LYS A 134 -10.84 20.33 -22.92
N GLU A 135 -10.55 21.56 -22.53
CA GLU A 135 -9.62 22.45 -23.23
C GLU A 135 -8.19 22.32 -22.71
N GLN A 136 -7.98 21.52 -21.66
CA GLN A 136 -6.64 21.20 -21.21
C GLN A 136 -6.03 20.15 -22.14
N ALA A 137 -4.80 20.39 -22.61
CA ALA A 137 -4.12 19.55 -23.59
C ALA A 137 -3.94 18.07 -23.18
N PHE A 138 -4.07 17.75 -21.89
CA PHE A 138 -3.99 16.39 -21.37
C PHE A 138 -5.35 15.67 -21.26
N ALA A 139 -6.46 16.39 -21.46
CA ALA A 139 -7.83 15.93 -21.28
C ALA A 139 -8.67 16.13 -22.55
N THR A 140 -8.02 16.23 -23.72
CA THR A 140 -8.73 16.12 -24.99
C THR A 140 -9.30 14.71 -25.15
N PRO A 141 -10.48 14.53 -25.78
CA PRO A 141 -11.10 13.22 -25.94
C PRO A 141 -10.17 12.18 -26.58
N GLU A 142 -9.33 12.61 -27.53
CA GLU A 142 -8.32 11.79 -28.19
C GLU A 142 -7.24 11.28 -27.23
N LYS A 143 -6.77 12.14 -26.31
CA LYS A 143 -5.76 11.75 -25.31
C LYS A 143 -6.31 10.84 -24.23
N VAL A 144 -7.59 11.01 -23.89
CA VAL A 144 -8.25 10.07 -22.99
C VAL A 144 -8.50 8.71 -23.68
N ALA A 145 -8.84 8.71 -24.97
CA ALA A 145 -8.94 7.49 -25.76
C ALA A 145 -7.60 6.75 -25.86
N GLU A 146 -6.50 7.45 -26.16
CA GLU A 146 -5.14 6.87 -26.15
C GLU A 146 -4.78 6.26 -24.78
N LEU A 147 -5.16 6.92 -23.69
CA LEU A 147 -4.93 6.44 -22.33
C LEU A 147 -5.71 5.15 -22.06
N VAL A 148 -7.00 5.12 -22.41
CA VAL A 148 -7.85 3.93 -22.26
C VAL A 148 -7.30 2.77 -23.10
N GLN A 149 -6.89 3.03 -24.34
CA GLN A 149 -6.26 2.02 -25.20
C GLN A 149 -4.97 1.45 -24.62
N LYS A 150 -4.12 2.29 -24.00
CA LYS A 150 -2.90 1.83 -23.32
C LYS A 150 -3.22 0.89 -22.17
N VAL A 151 -4.20 1.23 -21.33
CA VAL A 151 -4.61 0.37 -20.21
C VAL A 151 -5.23 -0.93 -20.71
N ASN A 152 -6.09 -0.88 -21.73
CA ASN A 152 -6.66 -2.08 -22.35
C ASN A 152 -5.57 -2.99 -22.92
N SER A 153 -4.55 -2.42 -23.56
CA SER A 153 -3.41 -3.17 -24.08
C SER A 153 -2.59 -3.80 -22.95
N ALA A 154 -2.38 -3.08 -21.84
CA ALA A 154 -1.70 -3.61 -20.66
C ALA A 154 -2.49 -4.76 -20.01
N ILE A 155 -3.82 -4.67 -19.94
CA ILE A 155 -4.69 -5.75 -19.46
C ILE A 155 -4.59 -6.98 -20.35
N GLN A 156 -4.50 -6.81 -21.67
CA GLN A 156 -4.47 -7.93 -22.62
C GLN A 156 -3.08 -8.55 -22.79
N GLN A 157 -2.00 -7.78 -22.65
CA GLN A 157 -0.64 -8.25 -22.92
C GLN A 157 0.20 -8.44 -21.66
N GLU A 158 0.17 -7.50 -20.72
CA GLU A 158 1.05 -7.51 -19.56
C GLU A 158 0.48 -8.33 -18.41
N LEU A 159 -0.82 -8.19 -18.13
CA LEU A 159 -1.47 -8.93 -17.04
C LEU A 159 -1.39 -10.46 -17.22
N PRO A 160 -1.60 -11.04 -18.42
CA PRO A 160 -1.46 -12.48 -18.62
C PRO A 160 -0.01 -12.96 -18.45
N GLN A 161 0.98 -12.14 -18.79
CA GLN A 161 2.39 -12.47 -18.54
C GLN A 161 2.69 -12.54 -17.04
N VAL A 162 2.14 -11.62 -16.24
CA VAL A 162 2.24 -11.66 -14.78
C VAL A 162 1.57 -12.91 -14.22
N LEU A 163 0.38 -13.25 -14.72
CA LEU A 163 -0.34 -14.46 -14.32
C LEU A 163 0.41 -15.74 -14.68
N ALA A 164 1.07 -15.79 -15.84
CA ALA A 164 1.93 -16.91 -16.22
C ALA A 164 3.10 -17.06 -15.24
N LYS A 165 3.73 -15.96 -14.83
CA LYS A 165 4.77 -15.96 -13.79
C LYS A 165 4.21 -16.40 -12.44
N MET A 166 3.05 -15.92 -12.03
CA MET A 166 2.38 -16.37 -10.81
C MET A 166 2.11 -17.87 -10.84
N LYS A 167 1.68 -18.44 -11.97
CA LYS A 167 1.49 -19.89 -12.17
C LYS A 167 2.79 -20.67 -12.02
N LEU A 168 3.92 -20.11 -12.46
CA LEU A 168 5.25 -20.73 -12.35
C LEU A 168 5.79 -20.75 -10.92
N TYR A 169 5.65 -19.66 -10.17
CA TYR A 169 6.18 -19.56 -8.80
C TYR A 169 5.23 -20.13 -7.74
N LEU A 170 3.92 -19.92 -7.89
CA LEU A 170 2.88 -20.31 -6.93
C LEU A 170 2.05 -21.46 -7.50
N GLN A 171 2.36 -22.67 -7.07
CA GLN A 171 1.69 -23.87 -7.59
C GLN A 171 0.22 -23.99 -7.12
N ASN A 172 -0.10 -23.47 -5.93
CA ASN A 172 -1.45 -23.53 -5.36
C ASN A 172 -2.41 -22.54 -6.06
N PRO A 173 -3.51 -23.02 -6.69
CA PRO A 173 -4.51 -22.16 -7.31
C PRO A 173 -5.16 -21.17 -6.34
N SER A 174 -5.48 -21.60 -5.13
CA SER A 174 -6.14 -20.74 -4.13
C SER A 174 -5.28 -19.54 -3.75
N THR A 175 -3.96 -19.72 -3.58
CA THR A 175 -3.03 -18.62 -3.31
C THR A 175 -2.98 -17.63 -4.47
N ARG A 176 -3.00 -18.10 -5.72
CA ARG A 176 -3.04 -17.23 -6.89
C ARG A 176 -4.33 -16.40 -6.94
N THR A 177 -5.49 -17.02 -6.68
CA THR A 177 -6.77 -16.32 -6.64
C THR A 177 -6.81 -15.28 -5.52
N ILE A 178 -6.27 -15.60 -4.33
CA ILE A 178 -6.18 -14.66 -3.20
C ILE A 178 -5.34 -13.44 -3.56
N LEU A 179 -4.21 -13.61 -4.24
CA LEU A 179 -3.36 -12.48 -4.66
C LEU A 179 -3.93 -11.69 -5.84
N PHE A 180 -4.63 -12.36 -6.77
CA PHE A 180 -5.21 -11.72 -7.93
C PHE A 180 -6.47 -10.92 -7.62
N LYS A 181 -7.29 -11.35 -6.65
CA LYS A 181 -8.54 -10.67 -6.31
C LYS A 181 -8.36 -9.18 -5.96
N PRO A 182 -7.40 -8.77 -5.11
CA PRO A 182 -7.08 -7.35 -4.89
C PRO A 182 -6.67 -6.60 -6.15
N ILE A 183 -5.90 -7.24 -7.04
CA ILE A 183 -5.47 -6.64 -8.32
C ILE A 183 -6.68 -6.36 -9.20
N LYS A 184 -7.61 -7.33 -9.32
CA LYS A 184 -8.88 -7.16 -10.04
C LYS A 184 -9.67 -5.98 -9.49
N ILE A 185 -9.87 -5.92 -8.18
CA ILE A 185 -10.62 -4.85 -7.51
C ILE A 185 -10.00 -3.48 -7.82
N ASN A 186 -8.68 -3.34 -7.66
CA ASN A 186 -8.01 -2.07 -7.92
C ASN A 186 -8.12 -1.61 -9.39
N ILE A 187 -8.04 -2.55 -10.34
CA ILE A 187 -8.20 -2.24 -11.78
C ILE A 187 -9.62 -1.74 -12.06
N VAL A 188 -10.63 -2.43 -11.52
CA VAL A 188 -12.03 -2.06 -11.68
C VAL A 188 -12.32 -0.69 -11.04
N GLU A 189 -11.82 -0.45 -9.82
CA GLU A 189 -11.95 0.84 -9.13
C GLU A 189 -11.33 2.00 -9.92
N ALA A 190 -10.15 1.80 -10.53
CA ALA A 190 -9.53 2.81 -11.39
C ALA A 190 -10.41 3.14 -12.61
N HIS A 191 -11.02 2.12 -13.24
CA HIS A 191 -11.95 2.33 -14.35
C HIS A 191 -13.21 3.07 -13.89
N ILE A 192 -13.77 2.73 -12.73
CA ILE A 192 -14.94 3.41 -12.16
C ILE A 192 -14.65 4.89 -11.91
N GLN A 193 -13.48 5.22 -11.36
CA GLN A 193 -13.08 6.61 -11.11
C GLN A 193 -13.01 7.43 -12.41
N VAL A 194 -12.37 6.87 -13.44
CA VAL A 194 -12.28 7.52 -14.75
C VAL A 194 -13.67 7.63 -15.40
N GLN A 195 -14.50 6.58 -15.33
CA GLN A 195 -15.85 6.60 -15.89
C GLN A 195 -16.74 7.64 -15.19
N SER A 196 -16.60 7.82 -13.88
CA SER A 196 -17.28 8.89 -13.10
C SER A 196 -16.87 10.28 -13.58
N LEU A 197 -15.57 10.52 -13.78
CA LEU A 197 -15.04 11.77 -14.32
C LEU A 197 -15.54 12.03 -15.76
N LEU A 198 -15.58 10.98 -16.59
CA LEU A 198 -16.12 11.07 -17.94
C LEU A 198 -17.60 11.42 -17.95
N LYS A 199 -18.38 10.85 -17.02
CA LYS A 199 -19.81 11.13 -16.87
C LYS A 199 -20.08 12.59 -16.52
N SER A 200 -19.28 13.19 -15.64
CA SER A 200 -19.47 14.56 -15.18
C SER A 200 -18.97 15.62 -16.18
N GLU A 201 -17.87 15.35 -16.88
CA GLU A 201 -17.20 16.39 -17.67
C GLU A 201 -17.48 16.29 -19.18
N TYR A 202 -17.76 15.11 -19.76
CA TYR A 202 -17.78 14.90 -21.22
C TYR A 202 -19.19 14.69 -21.81
N SER A 203 -19.39 15.13 -23.05
CA SER A 203 -20.66 14.96 -23.80
C SER A 203 -20.84 13.50 -24.25
N SER A 204 -22.04 13.14 -24.68
CA SER A 204 -22.34 11.78 -25.16
C SER A 204 -21.55 11.40 -26.42
N GLU A 205 -21.23 12.38 -27.29
CA GLU A 205 -20.46 12.17 -28.51
C GLU A 205 -18.98 11.90 -28.20
N GLU A 206 -18.40 12.66 -27.26
CA GLU A 206 -17.00 12.48 -26.82
C GLU A 206 -16.80 11.13 -26.10
N LYS A 207 -17.83 10.65 -25.38
CA LYS A 207 -17.81 9.32 -24.74
C LYS A 207 -17.74 8.18 -25.75
N LEU A 208 -18.40 8.34 -26.90
CA LEU A 208 -18.33 7.35 -28.00
C LEU A 208 -16.92 7.32 -28.61
N THR A 209 -16.24 8.47 -28.71
CA THR A 209 -14.86 8.54 -29.18
C THR A 209 -13.86 7.87 -28.23
N ILE A 210 -14.10 7.98 -26.91
CA ILE A 210 -13.20 7.40 -25.89
C ILE A 210 -13.33 5.86 -25.83
N ASN A 211 -14.49 5.30 -26.24
CA ASN A 211 -14.76 3.86 -26.34
C ASN A 211 -14.24 3.06 -25.12
N MET A 212 -14.63 3.48 -23.92
CA MET A 212 -14.26 2.79 -22.68
C MET A 212 -15.09 1.51 -22.52
N LEU A 213 -14.42 0.40 -22.20
CA LEU A 213 -15.08 -0.87 -21.87
C LEU A 213 -16.10 -0.68 -20.74
N ASP A 214 -17.24 -1.36 -20.86
CA ASP A 214 -18.18 -1.40 -19.76
C ASP A 214 -17.60 -2.18 -18.56
N ILE A 215 -18.02 -1.83 -17.36
CA ILE A 215 -17.49 -2.42 -16.12
C ILE A 215 -17.79 -3.93 -16.10
N LEU A 216 -18.98 -4.34 -16.56
CA LEU A 216 -19.37 -5.74 -16.61
C LEU A 216 -18.51 -6.55 -17.60
N GLU A 217 -18.18 -5.97 -18.75
CA GLU A 217 -17.31 -6.60 -19.73
C GLU A 217 -15.87 -6.70 -19.23
N LEU A 218 -15.37 -5.66 -18.55
CA LEU A 218 -14.06 -5.66 -17.92
C LEU A 218 -13.96 -6.73 -16.83
N GLU A 219 -14.98 -6.85 -15.97
CA GLU A 219 -15.02 -7.88 -14.94
C GLU A 219 -14.99 -9.28 -15.54
N ALA A 220 -15.78 -9.52 -16.61
CA ALA A 220 -15.79 -10.78 -17.33
C ALA A 220 -14.43 -11.08 -17.99
N GLN A 221 -13.77 -10.09 -18.58
CA GLN A 221 -12.42 -10.24 -19.14
C GLN A 221 -11.40 -10.62 -18.06
N LEU A 222 -11.45 -9.97 -16.89
CA LEU A 222 -10.54 -10.27 -15.78
C LEU A 222 -10.83 -11.64 -15.14
N ASP A 223 -12.09 -12.07 -15.10
CA ASP A 223 -12.46 -13.40 -14.59
C ASP A 223 -11.99 -14.52 -15.52
N ASN A 224 -11.97 -14.29 -16.83
CA ASN A 224 -11.45 -15.26 -17.81
C ASN A 224 -9.92 -15.47 -17.71
N LEU A 225 -9.19 -14.58 -17.01
CA LEU A 225 -7.74 -14.67 -16.87
C LEU A 225 -7.28 -15.58 -15.71
N LEU A 226 -8.17 -15.90 -14.77
CA LEU A 226 -7.87 -16.73 -13.58
C LEU A 226 -7.63 -18.20 -13.94
#